data_AF-A0A497J9R3-F1
#
_entry.id   AF-A0A497J9R3-F1
#
_cell.length_a   1.000
_cell.length_b   1.000
_cell.length_c   1.000
_cell.angle_alpha   90.00
_cell.angle_beta   90.00
_cell.angle_gamma   90.00
#
_symmetry.space_group_name_H-M   'P 1'
#
loop_
_entity.id
_entity.type
_entity.pdbx_description
1 polymer ?
#
loop_
_entity_poly.entity_id
_entity_poly.type
_entity_poly.pdbx_seq_one_letter_code
_entity_poly.pdbx_strand_id
1 'polypeptide(L)'
;MCPEDCNLCYLACPRVSLPKEEIGKRIFPEGVEYKEELGKFLEILAVRAKDENILEKAQDGGAVTAILSYALDKGLIKGVVSMKSEEWRPKATISKSKEELLATAGTIYSSGTSLPLLRRISHEGN
;
A
#
# COMPACT_ATOMS: atom_id res chain seq x y z
N MET A 1 -18.82 8.52 0.14
CA MET A 1 -18.90 9.97 -0.09
C MET A 1 -18.02 10.68 0.94
N CYS A 2 -17.29 11.72 0.56
CA CYS A 2 -16.50 12.53 1.51
C CYS A 2 -17.47 13.40 2.33
N PRO A 3 -17.36 13.46 3.68
CA PRO A 3 -18.14 14.39 4.49
C PRO A 3 -17.84 15.85 4.12
N GLU A 4 -18.80 16.74 4.34
CA GLU A 4 -18.55 18.19 4.33
C GLU A 4 -17.42 18.52 5.33
N ASP A 5 -16.58 19.50 4.99
CA ASP A 5 -15.42 19.97 5.77
C ASP A 5 -14.29 18.96 6.05
N CYS A 6 -14.24 17.82 5.36
CA CYS A 6 -13.19 16.81 5.59
C CYS A 6 -11.76 17.33 5.31
N ASN A 7 -11.55 18.04 4.20
CA ASN A 7 -10.26 18.59 3.71
C ASN A 7 -9.04 17.63 3.68
N LEU A 8 -9.22 16.36 4.00
CA LEU A 8 -8.13 15.38 4.15
C LEU A 8 -7.37 15.17 2.84
N CYS A 9 -8.07 15.17 1.70
CA CYS A 9 -7.44 15.05 0.39
C CYS A 9 -6.52 16.22 0.07
N TYR A 10 -6.83 17.43 0.54
CA TYR A 10 -5.98 18.61 0.37
C TYR A 10 -4.77 18.53 1.30
N LEU A 11 -4.99 18.21 2.58
CA LEU A 11 -3.92 18.13 3.58
C LEU A 11 -2.92 16.99 3.33
N ALA A 12 -3.38 15.87 2.79
CA ALA A 12 -2.52 14.73 2.43
C ALA A 12 -1.93 14.85 1.02
N CYS A 13 -2.27 15.90 0.25
CA CYS A 13 -1.86 16.01 -1.13
C CYS A 13 -0.36 16.35 -1.23
N PRO A 14 0.48 15.46 -1.80
CA PRO A 14 1.90 15.75 -1.96
C PRO A 14 2.17 16.90 -2.94
N ARG A 15 1.17 17.30 -3.75
CA ARG A 15 1.26 18.45 -4.66
C ARG A 15 1.03 19.80 -3.95
N VAL A 16 0.32 19.81 -2.81
CA VAL A 16 0.14 21.03 -2.01
C VAL A 16 1.38 21.29 -1.17
N SER A 17 1.82 20.27 -0.42
CA SER A 17 3.05 20.31 0.36
C SER A 17 3.54 18.89 0.60
N LEU A 18 4.84 18.69 0.46
CA LEU A 18 5.50 17.43 0.79
C LEU A 18 6.84 17.72 1.47
N PRO A 19 6.94 17.57 2.81
CA PRO A 19 8.18 17.82 3.55
C PRO A 19 9.17 16.66 3.34
N LYS A 20 9.77 16.58 2.15
CA LYS A 20 10.64 15.47 1.71
C LYS A 20 11.81 15.22 2.65
N GLU A 21 12.44 16.28 3.15
CA GLU A 21 13.60 16.18 4.02
C GLU A 21 13.25 15.58 5.39
N GLU A 22 12.16 16.03 6.01
CA GLU A 22 11.67 15.50 7.30
C GLU A 22 11.26 14.04 7.19
N ILE A 23 10.51 13.70 6.13
CA ILE A 23 10.13 12.30 5.83
C ILE A 23 11.38 11.45 5.63
N GLY A 24 12.36 11.95 4.88
CA GLY A 24 13.63 11.28 4.62
C GLY A 24 14.43 11.00 5.90
N LYS A 25 14.56 11.99 6.79
CA LYS A 25 15.24 11.83 8.09
C LYS A 25 14.52 10.85 9.01
N ARG A 26 13.19 10.85 9.00
CA ARG A 26 12.38 9.95 9.83
C ARG A 26 12.46 8.49 9.36
N ILE A 27 12.47 8.25 8.05
CA ILE A 27 12.52 6.89 7.48
C ILE A 27 13.95 6.34 7.43
N PHE A 28 14.94 7.20 7.14
CA PHE A 28 16.36 6.81 6.98
C PHE A 28 17.26 7.58 7.95
N PRO A 29 17.24 7.25 9.26
CA PRO A 29 18.02 7.96 10.26
C PRO A 29 19.53 7.84 10.05
N GLU A 30 19.99 6.72 9.50
CA GLU A 30 21.42 6.45 9.24
C GLU A 30 21.95 7.13 7.97
N GLY A 31 21.13 7.94 7.28
CA GLY A 31 21.60 8.75 6.16
C GLY A 31 21.89 7.93 4.90
N VAL A 32 20.88 7.23 4.38
CA VAL A 32 20.97 6.56 3.07
C VAL A 32 21.16 7.59 1.95
N GLU A 33 22.11 7.32 1.04
CA GLU A 33 22.40 8.13 -0.14
C GLU A 33 21.15 8.28 -1.02
N TYR A 34 20.92 9.49 -1.52
CA TYR A 34 19.81 9.77 -2.44
C TYR A 34 20.29 9.64 -3.89
N LYS A 35 19.66 8.73 -4.65
CA LYS A 35 19.86 8.64 -6.11
C LYS A 35 18.78 9.44 -6.83
N GLU A 36 19.15 10.25 -7.80
CA GLU A 36 18.25 11.27 -8.38
C GLU A 36 16.96 10.67 -8.96
N GLU A 37 17.04 9.53 -9.64
CA GLU A 37 15.93 8.87 -10.32
C GLU A 37 15.16 7.86 -9.44
N LEU A 38 15.82 7.29 -8.44
CA LEU A 38 15.30 6.15 -7.66
C LEU A 38 15.00 6.50 -6.20
N GLY A 39 15.51 7.63 -5.71
CA GLY A 39 15.43 8.02 -4.31
C GLY A 39 16.39 7.24 -3.40
N LYS A 40 16.00 7.08 -2.14
CA LYS A 40 16.77 6.34 -1.12
C LYS A 40 16.28 4.90 -1.02
N PHE A 41 17.21 3.95 -1.02
CA PHE A 41 16.94 2.53 -0.84
C PHE A 41 18.14 1.84 -0.18
N LEU A 42 17.89 0.70 0.46
CA LEU A 42 18.98 -0.15 0.98
C LEU A 42 19.53 -1.05 -0.12
N GLU A 43 18.65 -1.77 -0.82
CA GLU A 43 19.00 -2.71 -1.88
C GLU A 43 17.92 -2.72 -3.00
N ILE A 44 18.30 -3.18 -4.20
CA ILE A 44 17.39 -3.38 -5.33
C ILE A 44 17.54 -4.84 -5.80
N LEU A 45 16.43 -5.57 -5.80
CA LEU A 45 16.40 -7.01 -6.08
C LEU A 45 15.31 -7.34 -7.10
N ALA A 46 15.60 -8.28 -7.99
CA ALA A 46 14.60 -8.92 -8.85
C ALA A 46 14.08 -10.19 -8.14
N VAL A 47 12.79 -10.23 -7.85
CA VAL A 47 12.18 -11.31 -7.04
C VAL A 47 10.89 -11.83 -7.66
N ARG A 48 10.55 -13.08 -7.36
CA ARG A 48 9.31 -13.74 -7.77
C ARG A 48 8.78 -14.62 -6.64
N ALA A 49 7.47 -14.60 -6.44
CA ALA A 49 6.78 -15.46 -5.48
C ALA A 49 6.95 -16.94 -5.86
N LYS A 50 7.00 -17.82 -4.85
CA LYS A 50 7.05 -19.28 -5.03
C LYS A 50 5.67 -19.95 -4.97
N ASP A 51 4.67 -19.22 -4.49
CA ASP A 51 3.31 -19.73 -4.35
C ASP A 51 2.55 -19.57 -5.66
N GLU A 52 2.17 -20.69 -6.27
CA GLU A 52 1.45 -20.70 -7.55
C GLU A 52 0.10 -19.98 -7.46
N ASN A 53 -0.59 -20.03 -6.31
CA ASN A 53 -1.87 -19.32 -6.14
C ASN A 53 -1.67 -17.79 -6.18
N ILE A 54 -0.51 -17.31 -5.73
CA ILE A 54 -0.15 -15.89 -5.84
C ILE A 54 0.18 -15.57 -7.29
N LEU A 55 0.98 -16.41 -7.95
CA LEU A 55 1.39 -16.19 -9.33
C LEU A 55 0.21 -16.17 -10.31
N GLU A 56 -0.82 -16.98 -10.07
CA GLU A 56 -2.03 -17.02 -10.90
C GLU A 56 -2.79 -15.68 -10.91
N LYS A 57 -2.73 -14.92 -9.81
CA LYS A 57 -3.50 -13.66 -9.64
C LYS A 57 -2.66 -12.39 -9.68
N ALA A 58 -1.34 -12.52 -9.60
CA ALA A 58 -0.44 -11.37 -9.57
C ALA A 58 -0.35 -10.67 -10.93
N GLN A 59 -0.08 -9.36 -10.90
CA GLN A 59 0.20 -8.60 -12.12
C GLN A 59 1.55 -9.02 -12.74
N ASP A 60 2.56 -9.16 -11.89
CA ASP A 60 3.95 -9.44 -12.25
C ASP A 60 4.46 -10.66 -11.46
N GLY A 61 5.62 -10.54 -10.79
CA GLY A 61 6.21 -11.61 -9.98
C GLY A 61 5.53 -11.90 -8.63
N GLY A 62 4.42 -11.23 -8.29
CA GLY A 62 3.68 -11.50 -7.04
C GLY A 62 4.37 -11.06 -5.75
N ALA A 63 5.43 -10.25 -5.82
CA ALA A 63 6.25 -9.86 -4.67
C ALA A 63 5.45 -9.18 -3.56
N VAL A 64 4.61 -8.19 -3.91
CA VAL A 64 3.78 -7.44 -2.95
C VAL A 64 2.85 -8.36 -2.19
N THR A 65 2.09 -9.19 -2.91
CA THR A 65 1.15 -10.15 -2.31
C THR A 65 1.88 -11.16 -1.42
N ALA A 66 3.04 -11.67 -1.84
CA ALA A 66 3.82 -12.62 -1.05
C ALA A 66 4.34 -12.03 0.26
N ILE A 67 4.93 -10.83 0.22
CA ILE A 67 5.44 -10.13 1.41
C ILE A 67 4.30 -9.86 2.41
N LEU A 68 3.17 -9.33 1.90
CA LEU A 68 2.03 -8.99 2.74
C LEU A 68 1.30 -10.22 3.29
N SER A 69 1.19 -11.30 2.51
CA SER A 69 0.64 -12.58 2.99
C SER A 69 1.52 -13.15 4.10
N TYR A 70 2.83 -13.16 3.92
CA TYR A 70 3.77 -13.60 4.96
C TYR A 70 3.62 -12.76 6.23
N ALA A 71 3.50 -11.44 6.11
CA ALA A 71 3.33 -10.56 7.25
C ALA A 71 2.00 -10.80 8.00
N LEU A 72 0.90 -11.10 7.29
CA LEU A 72 -0.37 -11.52 7.89
C LEU A 72 -0.23 -12.87 8.61
N ASP A 73 0.32 -13.88 7.93
CA ASP A 73 0.49 -15.24 8.47
C ASP A 73 1.39 -15.27 9.72
N LYS A 74 2.37 -14.37 9.79
CA LYS A 74 3.27 -14.21 10.95
C LYS A 74 2.72 -13.26 12.02
N GLY A 75 1.56 -12.63 11.79
CA GLY A 75 0.98 -11.67 12.73
C GLY A 75 1.81 -10.39 12.88
N LEU A 76 2.68 -10.06 11.92
CA LEU A 76 3.46 -8.81 11.91
C LEU A 76 2.57 -7.60 11.61
N ILE A 77 1.46 -7.84 10.91
CA ILE A 77 0.41 -6.86 10.62
C ILE A 77 -0.96 -7.47 10.91
N LYS A 78 -1.93 -6.63 11.27
CA LYS A 78 -3.33 -7.06 11.55
C LYS A 78 -4.24 -7.01 10.33
N GLY A 79 -3.78 -6.40 9.25
CA GLY A 79 -4.56 -6.19 8.05
C GLY A 79 -3.77 -5.42 6.99
N VAL A 80 -4.23 -5.53 5.76
CA VAL A 80 -3.68 -4.84 4.59
C VAL A 80 -4.77 -3.95 4.01
N VAL A 81 -4.44 -2.68 3.77
CA VAL A 81 -5.29 -1.78 2.98
C VAL A 81 -4.86 -1.88 1.52
N SER A 82 -5.74 -2.40 0.67
CA SER A 82 -5.52 -2.57 -0.77
C SER A 82 -6.74 -2.10 -1.57
N MET A 83 -6.66 -2.20 -2.90
CA MET A 83 -7.76 -1.87 -3.80
C MET A 83 -8.33 -3.16 -4.41
N LYS A 84 -9.64 -3.35 -4.28
CA LYS A 84 -10.39 -4.39 -5.00
C LYS A 84 -11.02 -3.80 -6.25
N SER A 85 -11.03 -4.57 -7.34
CA SER A 85 -11.73 -4.19 -8.57
C SER A 85 -13.21 -4.52 -8.46
N GLU A 86 -14.08 -3.52 -8.56
CA GLU A 86 -15.53 -3.67 -8.77
C GLU A 86 -15.86 -3.09 -10.14
N GLU A 87 -16.03 -3.94 -11.16
CA GLU A 87 -16.26 -3.50 -12.55
C GLU A 87 -15.20 -2.49 -13.05
N TRP A 88 -13.91 -2.79 -12.81
CA TRP A 88 -12.77 -1.89 -13.11
C TRP A 88 -12.74 -0.58 -12.30
N ARG A 89 -13.61 -0.43 -11.29
CA ARG A 89 -13.53 0.67 -10.33
C ARG A 89 -12.75 0.22 -9.09
N PRO A 90 -11.69 0.93 -8.71
CA PRO A 90 -10.92 0.59 -7.52
C PRO A 90 -11.70 0.98 -6.26
N LYS A 91 -11.88 0.01 -5.36
CA LYS A 91 -12.49 0.22 -4.05
C LYS A 91 -11.53 -0.19 -2.96
N ALA A 92 -11.22 0.75 -2.07
CA ALA A 92 -10.39 0.48 -0.92
C ALA A 92 -11.04 -0.58 -0.03
N THR A 93 -10.28 -1.60 0.35
CA THR A 93 -10.71 -2.71 1.20
C THR A 93 -9.64 -3.05 2.23
N ILE A 94 -10.05 -3.74 3.29
CA ILE A 94 -9.13 -4.31 4.29
C ILE A 94 -9.13 -5.82 4.09
N SER A 95 -7.95 -6.40 3.90
CA SER A 95 -7.76 -7.85 3.90
C SER A 95 -7.07 -8.27 5.20
N LYS A 96 -7.64 -9.25 5.90
CA LYS A 96 -7.12 -9.81 7.17
C LYS A 96 -6.66 -11.27 7.04
N SER A 97 -6.86 -11.88 5.88
CA SER A 97 -6.32 -13.19 5.54
C SER A 97 -5.62 -13.17 4.18
N LYS A 98 -4.85 -14.21 3.91
CA LYS A 98 -4.22 -14.44 2.61
C LYS A 98 -5.25 -14.56 1.49
N GLU A 99 -6.38 -15.24 1.73
CA GLU A 99 -7.45 -15.42 0.76
C GLU A 99 -8.10 -14.08 0.40
N GLU A 100 -8.39 -13.25 1.41
CA GLU A 100 -8.92 -11.90 1.21
C GLU A 100 -7.92 -11.01 0.47
N LEU A 101 -6.62 -11.14 0.76
CA LEU A 101 -5.58 -10.38 0.09
C LEU A 101 -5.42 -10.79 -1.38
N LEU A 102 -5.44 -12.09 -1.66
CA LEU A 102 -5.41 -12.65 -3.03
C LEU A 102 -6.57 -12.14 -3.89
N ALA A 103 -7.74 -11.87 -3.29
CA ALA A 103 -8.88 -11.30 -4.00
C ALA A 103 -8.69 -9.81 -4.42
N THR A 104 -7.58 -9.20 -4.01
CA THR A 104 -7.21 -7.81 -4.32
C THR A 104 -5.91 -7.69 -5.11
N ALA A 105 -5.33 -8.83 -5.51
CA ALA A 105 -4.12 -8.87 -6.32
C ALA A 105 -4.37 -8.34 -7.75
N GLY A 106 -3.31 -7.85 -8.37
CA GLY A 106 -3.35 -7.28 -9.72
C GLY A 106 -3.42 -5.76 -9.73
N THR A 107 -3.22 -5.18 -10.91
CA THR A 107 -3.27 -3.72 -11.09
C THR A 107 -4.63 -3.29 -11.62
N ILE A 108 -5.18 -2.23 -11.03
CA ILE A 108 -6.37 -1.55 -11.54
C ILE A 108 -5.91 -0.21 -12.11
N TYR A 109 -5.96 -0.07 -13.43
CA TYR A 109 -5.54 1.15 -14.13
C TYR A 109 -6.62 2.25 -14.09
N SER A 110 -7.04 2.62 -12.88
CA SER A 110 -8.03 3.66 -12.62
C SER A 110 -7.73 4.35 -11.29
N SER A 111 -8.21 5.58 -11.12
CA SER A 111 -7.94 6.38 -9.92
C SER A 111 -8.76 5.86 -8.73
N GLY A 112 -8.08 5.51 -7.63
CA GLY A 112 -8.68 5.14 -6.36
C GLY A 112 -8.03 5.88 -5.19
N THR A 113 -8.72 5.94 -4.05
CA THR A 113 -8.18 6.53 -2.82
C THR A 113 -8.46 5.66 -1.61
N SER A 114 -7.42 5.40 -0.82
CA SER A 114 -7.51 4.64 0.44
C SER A 114 -7.76 5.54 1.65
N LEU A 115 -7.66 6.86 1.49
CA LEU A 115 -7.73 7.83 2.60
C LEU A 115 -9.01 7.73 3.44
N PRO A 116 -10.24 7.60 2.87
CA PRO A 116 -11.44 7.48 3.69
C PRO A 116 -11.45 6.22 4.55
N LEU A 117 -10.92 5.11 4.02
CA LEU A 117 -10.82 3.85 4.76
C LEU A 117 -9.75 3.94 5.85
N LEU A 118 -8.58 4.49 5.52
CA LEU A 118 -7.50 4.75 6.48
C LEU A 118 -7.96 5.63 7.65
N ARG A 119 -8.76 6.68 7.37
CA ARG A 119 -9.34 7.51 8.42
C ARG A 119 -10.26 6.72 9.35
N ARG A 120 -11.15 5.87 8.80
CA ARG A 120 -12.07 5.05 9.60
C ARG A 120 -11.31 4.10 10.54
N ILE A 121 -10.34 3.36 10.02
CA ILE A 121 -9.58 2.40 10.84
C ILE A 121 -8.74 3.08 11.93
N SER A 122 -8.24 4.29 11.68
CA SER A 122 -7.48 5.07 12.67
C SER A 122 -8.33 5.46 13.88
N HIS A 123 -9.64 5.72 13.68
CA HIS A 123 -10.56 6.05 14.76
C HIS A 123 -11.13 4.82 15.48
N GLU A 124 -11.16 3.65 14.83
CA GLU A 124 -11.73 2.41 15.38
C GLU A 124 -10.75 1.63 16.28
N GLY A 125 -9.51 2.08 16.45
CA GLY A 125 -8.61 1.59 17.50
C GLY A 125 -8.24 0.10 17.41
N ASN A 126 -8.13 -0.47 16.21
CA ASN A 126 -7.71 -1.87 15.99
C ASN A 126 -6.24 -2.00 15.57
#